data_AF-A0A9D6IG37-F1
#
_entry.id   AF-A0A9D6IG37-F1
#
_cell.length_a   1.000
_cell.length_b   1.000
_cell.length_c   1.000
_cell.angle_alpha   90.00
_cell.angle_beta   90.00
_cell.angle_gamma   90.00
#
_symmetry.space_group_name_H-M   'P 1'
#
loop_
_entity.id
_entity.type
_entity.pdbx_description
1 polymer ?
#
loop_
_entity_poly.entity_id
_entity_poly.type
_entity_poly.pdbx_seq_one_letter_code
_entity_poly.pdbx_strand_id
1 'polypeptide(L)'
;MRNPAKFTKQRQQAPAPSAPPAKAAGGNARRWIVLGLGALLTAAATWSFLEFVVWNKVLWNQLPGDLIGKWVVSGGDQDGATFDFYRNGSMRGRINAGGREGIINARIEVEGDTLFITTRNPHTKQDEVKKHLIKVLNRSELVLQDERKTLFRMERAD
;
A
#
# COMPACT_ATOMS: atom_id res chain seq x y z
N MET A 1 67.17 -12.10 -87.38
CA MET A 1 65.83 -11.91 -87.97
C MET A 1 64.77 -12.17 -86.90
N ARG A 2 63.65 -11.44 -86.97
CA ARG A 2 62.64 -11.14 -85.94
C ARG A 2 62.13 -12.32 -85.10
N ASN A 3 62.05 -12.09 -83.79
CA ASN A 3 61.29 -12.87 -82.81
C ASN A 3 59.78 -12.59 -83.00
N PRO A 4 58.89 -13.60 -83.03
CA PRO A 4 57.45 -13.37 -83.16
C PRO A 4 56.80 -13.03 -81.80
N ALA A 5 56.03 -11.95 -81.78
CA ALA A 5 55.20 -11.53 -80.66
C ALA A 5 54.07 -12.54 -80.41
N LYS A 6 53.92 -12.96 -79.15
CA LYS A 6 52.81 -13.82 -78.69
C LYS A 6 51.58 -12.94 -78.42
N PHE A 7 50.55 -13.06 -79.24
CA PHE A 7 49.22 -12.54 -78.95
C PHE A 7 48.53 -13.45 -77.92
N THR A 8 48.41 -12.96 -76.68
CA THR A 8 47.67 -13.66 -75.63
C THR A 8 46.18 -13.37 -75.81
N LYS A 9 45.45 -14.39 -76.26
CA LYS A 9 43.99 -14.39 -76.46
C LYS A 9 43.27 -14.23 -75.11
N GLN A 10 42.72 -13.05 -74.85
CA GLN A 10 41.95 -12.74 -73.65
C GLN A 10 40.62 -13.50 -73.69
N ARG A 11 40.50 -14.55 -72.88
CA ARG A 11 39.30 -15.39 -72.75
C ARG A 11 38.27 -14.60 -71.94
N GLN A 12 37.23 -14.10 -72.62
CA GLN A 12 36.02 -13.56 -71.97
C GLN A 12 35.46 -14.58 -70.98
N GLN A 13 35.49 -14.24 -69.70
CA GLN A 13 34.81 -14.95 -68.63
C GLN A 13 33.30 -14.71 -68.79
N ALA A 14 32.54 -15.79 -68.97
CA ALA A 14 31.09 -15.75 -68.91
C ALA A 14 30.66 -15.29 -67.49
N PRO A 15 29.55 -14.53 -67.37
CA PRO A 15 29.04 -14.11 -66.08
C PRO A 15 28.63 -15.34 -65.26
N ALA A 16 29.11 -15.41 -64.02
CA ALA A 16 28.77 -16.46 -63.07
C ALA A 16 27.25 -16.45 -62.79
N PRO A 17 26.61 -17.62 -62.64
CA PRO A 17 25.19 -17.69 -62.31
C PRO A 17 24.92 -17.02 -60.95
N SER A 18 23.90 -16.16 -60.93
CA SER A 18 23.38 -15.51 -59.72
C SER A 18 22.95 -16.57 -58.70
N ALA A 19 23.60 -16.58 -57.54
CA ALA A 19 23.23 -17.45 -56.43
C ALA A 19 21.77 -17.19 -56.01
N PRO A 20 20.96 -18.23 -55.74
CA PRO A 20 19.60 -18.05 -55.27
C PRO A 20 19.59 -17.33 -53.90
N PRO A 21 18.55 -16.53 -53.60
CA PRO A 21 18.45 -15.83 -52.33
C PRO A 21 18.47 -16.83 -51.17
N ALA A 22 19.34 -16.59 -50.19
CA ALA A 22 19.44 -17.39 -48.99
C ALA A 22 18.06 -17.42 -48.30
N LYS A 23 17.55 -18.63 -48.02
CA LYS A 23 16.31 -18.80 -47.23
C LYS A 23 16.49 -18.06 -45.91
N ALA A 24 15.59 -17.12 -45.63
CA ALA A 24 15.60 -16.37 -44.38
C ALA A 24 15.62 -17.37 -43.21
N ALA A 25 16.62 -17.23 -42.33
CA ALA A 25 16.76 -18.07 -41.16
C ALA A 25 15.46 -18.00 -40.34
N GLY A 26 14.76 -19.13 -40.24
CA GLY A 26 13.45 -19.22 -39.58
C GLY A 26 13.53 -18.63 -38.17
N GLY A 27 12.74 -17.59 -37.93
CA GLY A 27 12.68 -16.91 -36.64
C GLY A 27 12.34 -17.91 -35.53
N ASN A 28 13.15 -17.92 -34.48
CA ASN A 28 13.05 -18.87 -33.38
C ASN A 28 11.81 -18.58 -32.52
N ALA A 29 10.63 -19.08 -32.95
CA ALA A 29 9.34 -18.87 -32.30
C ALA A 29 9.35 -19.23 -30.81
N ARG A 30 10.17 -20.21 -30.42
CA ARG A 30 10.39 -20.59 -29.02
C ARG A 30 10.90 -19.43 -28.17
N ARG A 31 11.79 -18.58 -28.72
CA ARG A 31 12.31 -17.40 -28.01
C ARG A 31 11.21 -16.39 -27.73
N TRP A 32 10.30 -16.17 -28.68
CA TRP A 32 9.16 -15.27 -28.50
C TRP A 32 8.15 -15.79 -27.48
N ILE A 33 7.89 -17.10 -27.48
CA ILE A 33 7.03 -17.72 -26.46
C ILE A 33 7.64 -17.54 -25.06
N VAL A 34 8.95 -17.80 -24.89
CA VAL A 34 9.62 -17.62 -23.59
C VAL A 34 9.58 -16.17 -23.12
N LEU A 35 9.80 -15.21 -24.03
CA LEU A 35 9.71 -13.78 -23.70
C LEU A 35 8.28 -13.36 -23.32
N GLY A 36 7.27 -13.83 -24.07
CA GLY A 36 5.87 -13.56 -23.77
C GLY A 36 5.44 -14.14 -22.43
N LEU A 37 5.85 -15.38 -22.13
CA LEU A 37 5.58 -16.02 -20.85
C LEU A 37 6.25 -15.27 -19.70
N GLY A 38 7.51 -14.84 -19.89
CA GLY A 38 8.24 -14.04 -18.92
C GLY A 38 7.54 -12.72 -18.61
N ALA A 39 7.07 -12.00 -19.63
CA ALA A 39 6.32 -10.75 -19.46
C ALA A 39 4.97 -10.95 -18.75
N LEU A 40 4.26 -12.05 -19.03
CA LEU A 40 3.02 -12.38 -18.33
C LEU A 40 3.27 -12.68 -16.86
N LEU A 41 4.32 -13.44 -16.54
CA LEU A 41 4.68 -13.77 -15.16
C LEU A 41 5.07 -12.52 -14.36
N THR A 42 5.85 -11.60 -14.95
CA THR A 42 6.22 -10.35 -14.26
C THR A 42 5.01 -9.44 -14.07
N ALA A 43 4.12 -9.34 -15.05
CA ALA A 43 2.87 -8.58 -14.92
C ALA A 43 1.97 -9.18 -13.83
N ALA A 44 1.77 -10.50 -13.83
CA ALA A 44 0.96 -11.19 -12.81
C ALA A 44 1.55 -11.04 -11.40
N ALA A 45 2.87 -11.15 -11.26
CA ALA A 45 3.56 -10.96 -9.97
C ALA A 45 3.43 -9.50 -9.48
N THR A 46 3.56 -8.53 -10.38
CA THR A 46 3.39 -7.10 -10.06
C THR A 46 1.95 -6.81 -9.62
N TRP A 47 0.96 -7.36 -10.34
CA TRP A 47 -0.45 -7.23 -9.99
C TRP A 47 -0.77 -7.86 -8.64
N SER A 48 -0.29 -9.08 -8.40
CA SER A 48 -0.50 -9.79 -7.13
C SER A 48 0.14 -9.05 -5.95
N PHE A 49 1.30 -8.43 -6.17
CA PHE A 49 1.94 -7.60 -5.14
C PHE A 49 1.14 -6.34 -4.83
N LEU A 50 0.60 -5.67 -5.86
CA LEU A 50 -0.27 -4.51 -5.66
C LEU A 50 -1.55 -4.90 -4.92
N GLU A 51 -2.22 -5.98 -5.34
CA GLU A 51 -3.38 -6.48 -4.61
C GLU A 51 -3.02 -6.82 -3.17
N PHE A 52 -1.97 -7.61 -2.92
CA PHE A 52 -1.65 -8.02 -1.55
C PHE A 52 -1.26 -6.84 -0.65
N VAL A 53 -0.43 -5.91 -1.14
CA VAL A 53 0.02 -4.76 -0.34
C VAL A 53 -1.11 -3.76 -0.12
N VAL A 54 -1.89 -3.46 -1.15
CA VAL A 54 -3.02 -2.52 -1.03
C VAL A 54 -4.13 -3.14 -0.19
N TRP A 55 -4.50 -4.40 -0.41
CA TRP A 55 -5.57 -5.03 0.38
C TRP A 55 -5.17 -5.26 1.84
N ASN A 56 -3.95 -5.74 2.13
CA ASN A 56 -3.56 -5.96 3.52
C ASN A 56 -3.27 -4.67 4.28
N LYS A 57 -2.61 -3.68 3.67
CA LYS A 57 -2.30 -2.44 4.40
C LYS A 57 -3.46 -1.47 4.44
N VAL A 58 -4.21 -1.32 3.35
CA VAL A 58 -5.24 -0.28 3.24
C VAL A 58 -6.60 -0.80 3.69
N LEU A 59 -6.91 -2.08 3.45
CA LEU A 59 -8.23 -2.65 3.71
C LEU A 59 -8.32 -3.49 5.00
N TRP A 60 -7.21 -4.06 5.48
CA TRP A 60 -7.14 -4.88 6.70
C TRP A 60 -6.38 -4.20 7.84
N ASN A 61 -6.58 -2.89 8.05
CA ASN A 61 -6.19 -2.23 9.30
C ASN A 61 -7.09 -2.75 10.45
N GLN A 62 -6.85 -3.98 10.87
CA GLN A 62 -7.52 -4.58 12.01
C GLN A 62 -7.09 -3.81 13.26
N LEU A 63 -8.08 -3.25 13.95
CA LEU A 63 -7.85 -2.65 15.26
C LEU A 63 -7.21 -3.68 16.19
N PRO A 64 -6.17 -3.31 16.96
CA PRO A 64 -5.60 -4.18 17.96
C PRO A 64 -6.69 -4.72 18.89
N GLY A 65 -6.70 -6.04 19.12
CA GLY A 65 -7.76 -6.69 19.91
C GLY A 65 -7.91 -6.10 21.31
N ASP A 66 -6.80 -5.67 21.90
CA ASP A 66 -6.78 -5.05 23.23
C ASP A 66 -7.43 -3.66 23.23
N LEU A 67 -7.46 -2.93 22.10
CA LEU A 67 -8.11 -1.61 22.04
C LEU A 67 -9.63 -1.72 22.14
N ILE A 68 -10.20 -2.82 21.62
CA ILE A 68 -11.64 -3.04 21.58
C ILE A 68 -12.20 -3.18 22.99
N GLY A 69 -13.27 -2.45 23.28
CA GLY A 69 -13.92 -2.43 24.58
C GLY A 69 -14.21 -1.01 25.06
N LYS A 70 -14.69 -0.92 26.30
CA LYS A 70 -14.98 0.34 26.97
C LYS A 70 -13.81 0.76 27.85
N TRP A 71 -13.48 2.03 27.77
CA TRP A 71 -12.39 2.67 28.48
C TRP A 71 -12.90 3.88 29.25
N VAL A 72 -12.33 4.15 30.41
CA VAL A 72 -12.66 5.30 31.25
C VAL A 72 -11.41 6.13 31.43
N VAL A 73 -11.49 7.43 31.15
CA VAL A 73 -10.40 8.37 31.38
C VAL A 73 -10.18 8.50 32.88
N SER A 74 -8.92 8.38 33.29
CA SER A 74 -8.48 8.56 34.67
C SER A 74 -7.69 9.88 34.78
N GLY A 75 -8.23 10.84 35.51
CA GLY A 75 -7.62 12.14 35.82
C GLY A 75 -7.81 13.23 34.77
N GLY A 76 -7.41 14.45 35.14
CA GLY A 76 -7.53 15.66 34.32
C GLY A 76 -8.97 16.19 34.20
N ASP A 77 -9.18 17.13 33.28
CA ASP A 77 -10.47 17.81 33.09
C ASP A 77 -11.59 16.91 32.54
N GLN A 78 -11.22 15.73 32.02
CA GLN A 78 -12.14 14.75 31.43
C GLN A 78 -12.22 13.46 32.26
N ASP A 79 -11.85 13.51 33.54
CA ASP A 79 -11.93 12.36 34.44
C ASP A 79 -13.36 11.76 34.43
N GLY A 80 -13.44 10.43 34.32
CA GLY A 80 -14.71 9.70 34.19
C GLY A 80 -15.35 9.73 32.80
N ALA A 81 -14.77 10.41 31.80
CA ALA A 81 -15.22 10.28 30.41
C ALA A 81 -15.03 8.84 29.93
N THR A 82 -15.97 8.32 29.14
CA THR A 82 -15.90 6.93 28.65
C THR A 82 -15.79 6.85 27.15
N PHE A 83 -14.96 5.96 26.63
CA PHE A 83 -14.80 5.68 25.21
C PHE A 83 -15.03 4.21 24.91
N ASP A 84 -16.03 3.93 24.08
CA ASP A 84 -16.31 2.59 23.58
C ASP A 84 -15.69 2.43 22.19
N PHE A 85 -14.73 1.50 22.03
CA PHE A 85 -14.16 1.14 20.73
C PHE A 85 -14.73 -0.18 20.24
N TYR A 86 -15.19 -0.19 18.99
CA TYR A 86 -15.85 -1.33 18.37
C TYR A 86 -14.99 -1.94 17.26
N ARG A 87 -15.09 -3.25 17.07
CA ARG A 87 -14.31 -4.00 16.06
C ARG A 87 -14.52 -3.49 14.63
N ASN A 88 -15.66 -2.85 14.35
CA ASN A 88 -15.98 -2.30 13.04
C ASN A 88 -15.31 -0.94 12.74
N GLY A 89 -14.43 -0.44 13.61
CA GLY A 89 -13.82 0.88 13.42
C GLY A 89 -14.67 2.04 13.92
N SER A 90 -15.82 1.79 14.56
CA SER A 90 -16.57 2.87 15.20
C SER A 90 -16.10 3.11 16.63
N MET A 91 -16.25 4.34 17.09
CA MET A 91 -15.99 4.75 18.48
C MET A 91 -17.12 5.66 18.97
N ARG A 92 -17.49 5.49 20.24
CA ARG A 92 -18.43 6.37 20.94
C ARG A 92 -17.79 6.89 22.22
N GLY A 93 -17.60 8.21 22.29
CA GLY A 93 -17.16 8.91 23.49
C GLY A 93 -18.34 9.52 24.24
N ARG A 94 -18.36 9.40 25.57
CA ARG A 94 -19.24 10.14 26.48
C ARG A 94 -18.35 11.00 27.36
N ILE A 95 -18.50 12.31 27.24
CA ILE A 95 -17.64 13.27 27.93
C ILE A 95 -18.52 14.09 28.86
N ASN A 96 -18.08 14.27 30.10
CA ASN A 96 -18.76 15.13 31.05
C ASN A 96 -18.04 16.48 31.08
N ALA A 97 -18.51 17.43 30.27
CA ALA A 97 -17.92 18.77 30.20
C ALA A 97 -18.84 19.74 30.94
N GLY A 98 -18.43 20.16 32.15
CA GLY A 98 -19.18 21.15 32.94
C GLY A 98 -20.57 20.67 33.41
N GLY A 99 -20.70 19.39 33.77
CA GLY A 99 -21.96 18.81 34.27
C GLY A 99 -22.98 18.49 33.18
N ARG A 100 -22.61 18.59 31.90
CA ARG A 100 -23.43 18.16 30.76
C ARG A 100 -22.75 16.99 30.08
N GLU A 101 -23.50 15.90 29.92
CA GLU A 101 -23.06 14.74 29.17
C GLU A 101 -23.15 15.03 27.66
N GLY A 102 -22.01 14.97 26.99
CA GLY A 102 -21.91 15.04 25.53
C GLY A 102 -21.57 13.67 24.95
N ILE A 103 -22.27 13.28 23.88
CA ILE A 103 -21.97 12.06 23.13
C ILE A 103 -21.26 12.43 21.83
N ILE A 104 -20.08 11.86 21.61
CA ILE A 104 -19.31 11.99 20.37
C ILE A 104 -19.30 10.63 19.68
N ASN A 105 -19.66 10.60 18.40
CA ASN A 105 -19.46 9.42 17.57
C ASN A 105 -18.29 9.71 16.62
N ALA A 106 -17.38 8.75 16.49
CA ALA A 106 -16.20 8.85 15.65
C ALA A 106 -15.96 7.54 14.88
N ARG A 107 -15.13 7.64 13.84
CA ARG A 107 -14.50 6.50 13.19
C ARG A 107 -13.03 6.45 13.62
N ILE A 108 -12.52 5.26 13.85
CA ILE A 108 -11.14 5.05 14.30
C ILE A 108 -10.39 4.11 13.37
N GLU A 109 -9.12 4.42 13.18
CA GLU A 109 -8.18 3.63 12.41
C GLU A 109 -6.84 3.63 13.14
N VAL A 110 -6.12 2.50 13.13
CA VAL A 110 -4.80 2.40 13.78
C VAL A 110 -3.76 2.05 12.72
N GLU A 111 -2.74 2.89 12.59
CA GLU A 111 -1.58 2.64 11.74
C GLU A 111 -0.32 2.64 12.60
N GLY A 112 0.29 1.47 12.78
CA GLY A 112 1.42 1.30 13.68
C GLY A 112 1.04 1.63 15.13
N ASP A 113 1.70 2.64 15.69
CA ASP A 113 1.46 3.17 17.03
C ASP A 113 0.53 4.40 17.02
N THR A 114 -0.02 4.79 15.87
CA THR A 114 -0.86 5.98 15.75
C THR A 114 -2.33 5.61 15.59
N LEU A 115 -3.16 6.12 16.50
CA LEU A 115 -4.62 6.10 16.43
C LEU A 115 -5.12 7.37 15.74
N PHE A 116 -5.86 7.18 14.66
CA PHE A 116 -6.57 8.23 13.94
C PHE A 116 -8.03 8.22 14.37
N ILE A 117 -8.54 9.36 14.81
CA ILE A 117 -9.93 9.54 15.23
C ILE A 117 -10.57 10.56 14.30
N THR A 118 -11.52 10.11 13.50
CA THR A 118 -12.30 10.94 12.58
C THR A 118 -13.65 11.24 13.21
N THR A 119 -13.87 12.51 13.56
CA THR A 119 -15.15 13.01 14.08
C THR A 119 -15.81 13.93 13.08
N ARG A 120 -17.14 13.85 12.96
CA ARG A 120 -17.89 14.81 12.16
C ARG A 120 -18.30 16.00 13.01
N ASN A 121 -17.84 17.19 12.65
CA ASN A 121 -18.21 18.41 13.34
C ASN A 121 -19.71 18.69 13.12
N PRO A 122 -20.53 18.82 14.18
CA PRO A 122 -21.98 18.97 14.04
C PRO A 122 -22.38 20.30 13.39
N HIS A 123 -21.53 21.34 13.47
CA HIS A 123 -21.80 22.66 12.93
C HIS A 123 -21.32 22.81 11.48
N THR A 124 -20.08 22.42 11.19
CA THR A 124 -19.50 22.57 9.84
C THR A 124 -19.82 21.39 8.92
N LYS A 125 -20.27 20.26 9.48
CA LYS A 125 -20.50 18.98 8.79
C LYS A 125 -19.27 18.37 8.13
N GLN A 126 -18.09 18.94 8.37
CA GLN A 126 -16.82 18.44 7.88
C GLN A 126 -16.27 17.38 8.84
N ASP A 127 -15.52 16.45 8.26
CA ASP A 127 -14.81 15.44 9.02
C ASP A 127 -13.46 16.01 9.45
N GLU A 128 -13.19 15.90 10.75
CA GLU A 128 -11.94 16.31 11.37
C GLU A 128 -11.21 15.04 11.82
N VAL A 129 -9.96 14.88 11.38
CA VAL A 129 -9.10 13.77 11.78
C VAL A 129 -8.12 14.25 12.83
N LYS A 130 -8.13 13.61 14.00
CA LYS A 130 -7.17 13.84 15.08
C LYS A 130 -6.24 12.64 15.21
N LYS A 131 -4.96 12.92 15.43
CA LYS A 131 -3.93 11.91 15.61
C LYS A 131 -3.58 11.79 17.08
N HIS A 132 -3.49 10.54 17.54
CA HIS A 132 -3.07 10.21 18.89
C HIS A 132 -2.04 9.09 18.81
N LEU A 133 -0.92 9.25 19.51
CA LEU A 133 0.10 8.22 19.64
C LEU A 133 -0.23 7.29 20.80
N ILE A 134 -0.34 6.00 20.53
CA ILE A 134 -0.56 4.94 21.51
C ILE A 134 0.77 4.70 22.23
N LYS A 135 0.89 5.19 23.47
CA LYS A 135 2.07 4.95 24.31
C LYS A 135 2.02 3.62 25.02
N VAL A 136 0.83 3.26 25.49
CA VAL A 136 0.56 2.00 26.18
C VAL A 136 -0.78 1.49 25.68
N LEU A 137 -0.82 0.22 25.30
CA LEU A 137 -2.06 -0.50 25.02
C LEU A 137 -1.91 -1.93 25.51
N ASN A 138 -2.65 -2.26 26.55
CA ASN A 138 -2.78 -3.62 27.06
C ASN A 138 -4.24 -3.88 27.47
N ARG A 139 -4.52 -4.95 28.22
CA ARG A 139 -5.90 -5.33 28.58
C ARG A 139 -6.57 -4.41 29.58
N SER A 140 -5.80 -3.70 30.41
CA SER A 140 -6.30 -2.89 31.53
C SER A 140 -6.05 -1.40 31.35
N GLU A 141 -5.05 -1.02 30.55
CA GLU A 141 -4.56 0.34 30.43
C GLU A 141 -4.36 0.75 28.96
N LEU A 142 -4.81 1.96 28.66
CA LEU A 142 -4.62 2.66 27.40
C LEU A 142 -4.06 4.06 27.70
N VAL A 143 -2.90 4.38 27.15
CA VAL A 143 -2.32 5.72 27.24
C VAL A 143 -2.15 6.29 25.84
N LEU A 144 -2.87 7.37 25.57
CA LEU A 144 -2.77 8.11 24.33
C LEU A 144 -2.01 9.42 24.55
N GLN A 145 -1.19 9.82 23.60
CA GLN A 145 -0.56 11.14 23.56
C GLN A 145 -1.10 11.91 22.36
N ASP A 146 -1.61 13.12 22.56
CA ASP A 146 -2.01 13.99 21.44
C ASP A 146 -0.81 14.71 20.79
N GLU A 147 -1.08 15.47 19.73
CA GLU A 147 -0.07 16.27 19.03
C GLU A 147 0.56 17.37 19.89
N ARG A 148 -0.11 17.78 20.98
CA ARG A 148 0.38 18.76 21.96
C ARG A 148 1.19 18.13 23.08
N LYS A 149 1.44 16.81 23.00
CA LYS A 149 2.12 15.98 24.00
C LYS A 149 1.34 15.77 25.30
N THR A 150 0.06 16.11 25.35
CA THR A 150 -0.80 15.81 26.49
C THR A 150 -1.10 14.31 26.52
N LEU A 151 -0.97 13.71 27.70
CA LEU A 151 -1.24 12.31 27.93
C LEU A 151 -2.67 12.11 28.46
N PHE A 152 -3.38 11.18 27.83
CA PHE A 152 -4.69 10.72 28.25
C PHE A 152 -4.54 9.28 28.71
N ARG A 153 -4.63 9.08 30.02
CA ARG A 153 -4.63 7.74 30.61
C ARG A 153 -6.06 7.27 30.75
N MET A 154 -6.27 6.02 30.34
CA MET A 154 -7.56 5.36 30.38
C MET A 154 -7.39 3.97 30.97
N GLU A 155 -8.37 3.60 31.78
CA GLU A 155 -8.49 2.27 32.37
C GLU A 155 -9.66 1.53 31.75
N ARG A 156 -9.56 0.20 31.68
CA ARG A 156 -10.65 -0.64 31.18
C ARG A 156 -11.85 -0.47 32.10
N ALA A 157 -13.04 -0.28 31.53
CA ALA A 157 -14.26 -0.43 32.31
C ALA A 157 -14.51 -1.92 32.49
N ASP A 158 -14.46 -2.38 33.74
CA ASP A 158 -14.86 -3.74 34.14
C ASP A 158 -16.35 -4.00 33.87
#